data_AF-A0A392NM25-F1
#
_entry.id   AF-A0A392NM25-F1
#
_cell.length_a   1.000
_cell.length_b   1.000
_cell.length_c   1.000
_cell.angle_alpha   90.00
_cell.angle_beta   90.00
_cell.angle_gamma   90.00
#
_symmetry.space_group_name_H-M   'P 1'
#
loop_
_entity.id
_entity.type
_entity.pdbx_description
1 polymer ?
#
loop_
_entity_poly.entity_id
_entity_poly.type
_entity_poly.pdbx_seq_one_letter_code
_entity_poly.pdbx_strand_id
1 'polypeptide(L)'
;AKFISAEERTGVTFDDFAGQEYIKRELQEIVRILKNGEEFQDKGIYCPKGVLLHGPPGTGKTLLAKAIAGEAGLPFFAASGTDFVE
;
A
#
# COMPACT_ATOMS: atom_id res chain seq x y z
N ALA A 1 -1.33 -21.85 6.44
CA ALA A 1 -2.39 -21.04 5.81
C ALA A 1 -1.98 -20.76 4.37
N LYS A 2 -2.80 -21.17 3.38
CA LYS A 2 -2.41 -21.31 1.96
C LYS A 2 -3.03 -20.21 1.06
N PHE A 3 -3.51 -19.12 1.67
CA PHE A 3 -4.50 -18.20 1.07
C PHE A 3 -3.96 -16.81 0.69
N ILE A 4 -2.65 -16.60 0.74
CA ILE A 4 -2.04 -15.30 0.47
C ILE A 4 -1.13 -15.42 -0.74
N SER A 5 -1.44 -14.69 -1.82
CA SER A 5 -0.52 -14.49 -2.92
C SER A 5 0.57 -13.51 -2.47
N ALA A 6 1.83 -13.95 -2.52
CA ALA A 6 2.98 -13.13 -2.15
C ALA A 6 3.77 -12.74 -3.40
N GLU A 7 3.88 -11.44 -3.65
CA GLU A 7 4.76 -10.86 -4.67
C GLU A 7 5.97 -10.24 -3.95
N GLU A 8 7.18 -10.77 -4.19
CA GLU A 8 8.42 -10.27 -3.57
C GLU A 8 8.70 -8.82 -4.00
N ARG A 9 8.35 -8.48 -5.25
CA ARG A 9 8.40 -7.12 -5.80
C ARG A 9 7.21 -6.91 -6.72
N THR A 10 6.48 -5.82 -6.52
CA THR A 10 5.34 -5.46 -7.38
C THR A 10 5.81 -4.91 -8.73
N GLY A 11 6.98 -4.25 -8.76
CA GLY A 11 7.48 -3.54 -9.95
C GLY A 11 6.65 -2.31 -10.34
N VAL A 12 5.67 -1.94 -9.51
CA VAL A 12 4.76 -0.81 -9.71
C VAL A 12 5.13 0.30 -8.73
N THR A 13 5.20 1.55 -9.19
CA THR A 13 5.48 2.73 -8.38
C THR A 13 4.38 3.79 -8.53
N PHE A 14 4.49 4.94 -7.86
CA PHE A 14 3.52 6.02 -8.05
C PHE A 14 3.58 6.66 -9.44
N ASP A 15 4.67 6.44 -10.19
CA ASP A 15 4.80 6.91 -11.58
C ASP A 15 3.86 6.15 -12.52
N ASP A 16 3.48 4.91 -12.19
CA ASP A 16 2.51 4.11 -12.95
C ASP A 16 1.06 4.55 -12.71
N PHE A 17 0.82 5.46 -11.76
CA PHE A 17 -0.50 5.98 -11.45
C PHE A 17 -0.65 7.41 -11.96
N ALA A 18 -1.55 7.64 -12.93
CA ALA A 18 -1.74 8.99 -13.48
C ALA A 18 -2.70 9.83 -12.62
N GLY A 19 -2.32 11.09 -12.35
CA GLY A 19 -3.15 12.07 -11.63
C GLY A 19 -3.31 11.78 -10.13
N GLN A 20 -4.36 12.36 -9.53
CA GLN A 20 -4.67 12.21 -8.09
C GLN A 20 -3.51 12.61 -7.16
N GLU A 21 -2.86 13.73 -7.47
CA GLU A 21 -1.67 14.23 -6.75
C GLU A 21 -1.88 14.41 -5.25
N TYR A 22 -3.10 14.77 -4.83
CA TYR A 22 -3.46 14.83 -3.43
C TYR A 22 -3.36 13.45 -2.75
N ILE A 23 -3.95 12.41 -3.36
CA ILE A 23 -3.93 11.04 -2.81
C ILE A 23 -2.50 10.50 -2.80
N LYS A 24 -1.73 10.72 -3.88
CA LYS A 24 -0.33 10.31 -3.94
C LYS A 24 0.48 10.94 -2.80
N ARG A 25 0.28 12.23 -2.53
CA ARG A 25 0.97 12.93 -1.43
C ARG A 25 0.66 12.30 -0.06
N GLU A 26 -0.60 12.02 0.22
CA GLU A 26 -1.02 11.37 1.47
C GLU A 26 -0.40 9.97 1.60
N LEU A 27 -0.40 9.19 0.52
CA LEU A 27 0.19 7.85 0.51
C LEU A 27 1.72 7.86 0.57
N GLN A 28 2.37 8.90 0.04
CA GLN A 28 3.81 9.08 0.15
C GLN A 28 4.25 9.25 1.61
N GLU A 29 3.41 9.84 2.46
CA GLU A 29 3.67 9.93 3.89
C GLU A 29 3.68 8.56 4.55
N ILE A 30 2.70 7.71 4.21
CA ILE A 30 2.67 6.31 4.66
C ILE A 30 3.94 5.56 4.22
N VAL A 31 4.36 5.72 2.95
CA VAL A 31 5.61 5.13 2.46
C VAL A 31 6.82 5.59 3.28
N ARG A 32 6.91 6.88 3.63
CA ARG A 32 8.01 7.42 4.44
C ARG A 32 8.05 6.80 5.83
N ILE A 33 6.89 6.63 6.46
CA ILE A 33 6.77 6.01 7.78
C ILE A 33 7.16 4.52 7.69
N LEU A 34 6.73 3.81 6.64
CA LEU A 34 7.09 2.41 6.43
C LEU A 34 8.59 2.21 6.22
N LYS A 35 9.28 3.15 5.55
CA LYS A 35 10.73 3.08 5.33
C LYS A 35 11.56 3.45 6.56
N ASN A 36 11.12 4.42 7.36
CA ASN A 36 11.91 5.00 8.45
C ASN A 36 11.23 4.80 9.81
N GLY A 37 10.61 3.63 10.02
CA GLY A 37 9.71 3.39 11.16
C GLY A 37 10.30 3.73 12.53
N GLU A 38 11.59 3.48 12.76
CA GLU A 38 12.28 3.82 14.02
C GLU A 38 12.32 5.34 14.25
N GLU A 39 12.74 6.12 13.25
CA GLU A 39 12.84 7.58 13.34
C GLU A 39 11.48 8.24 13.64
N PHE A 40 10.41 7.72 13.04
CA PHE A 40 9.06 8.23 13.28
C PHE A 40 8.55 7.84 14.67
N GLN A 41 8.84 6.61 15.15
CA GLN A 41 8.45 6.17 16.49
C GLN A 41 9.11 7.00 17.59
N ASP A 42 10.38 7.38 17.44
CA ASP A 42 11.08 8.26 18.39
C ASP A 42 10.43 9.64 18.50
N LYS A 43 9.77 10.09 17.42
CA LYS A 43 8.99 11.34 17.36
C LYS A 43 7.54 11.17 17.80
N GLY A 44 7.14 9.97 18.25
CA GLY A 44 5.77 9.63 18.63
C GLY A 44 4.80 9.48 17.45
N ILE A 45 5.32 9.35 16.23
CA ILE A 45 4.53 9.18 15.00
C ILE A 45 4.48 7.69 14.67
N TYR A 46 3.27 7.18 14.53
CA TYR A 46 3.04 5.76 14.23
C TYR A 46 2.42 5.60 12.85
N CYS A 47 2.78 4.51 12.18
CA CYS A 47 2.10 4.12 10.95
C CYS A 47 0.61 3.92 11.23
N PRO A 48 -0.30 4.46 10.38
CA PRO A 48 -1.71 4.12 10.43
C PRO A 48 -1.88 2.59 10.42
N LYS A 49 -2.83 2.09 11.22
CA LYS A 49 -3.08 0.64 11.34
C LYS A 49 -3.68 0.03 10.08
N GLY A 50 -4.29 0.83 9.23
CA GLY A 50 -4.84 0.40 7.95
C GLY A 50 -5.31 1.59 7.12
N VAL A 51 -5.44 1.36 5.82
CA VAL A 51 -5.96 2.32 4.83
C VAL A 51 -7.11 1.66 4.10
N LEU A 52 -8.25 2.34 4.01
CA LEU A 52 -9.39 1.88 3.23
C LEU A 52 -9.47 2.69 1.93
N LEU A 53 -9.20 2.03 0.80
CA LEU A 53 -9.40 2.62 -0.52
C LEU A 53 -10.80 2.26 -1.03
N HIS A 54 -11.67 3.27 -1.21
CA HIS A 54 -13.03 3.07 -1.72
C HIS A 54 -13.29 3.92 -2.97
N GLY A 55 -14.20 3.46 -3.83
CA GLY A 55 -14.60 4.17 -5.04
C GLY A 55 -15.03 3.23 -6.17
N PRO A 56 -15.52 3.76 -7.30
CA PRO A 56 -16.01 2.99 -8.44
C PRO A 56 -15.01 1.94 -8.96
N PRO A 57 -15.44 0.84 -9.59
CA PRO A 57 -14.52 -0.12 -10.20
C PRO A 57 -13.65 0.55 -11.27
N GLY A 58 -12.41 0.08 -11.45
CA GLY A 58 -11.50 0.62 -12.46
C GLY A 58 -10.71 1.88 -12.08
N THR A 59 -10.90 2.45 -10.88
CA THR A 59 -10.15 3.65 -10.43
C THR A 59 -8.74 3.38 -9.90
N GLY A 60 -8.19 2.19 -10.14
CA GLY A 60 -6.81 1.85 -9.79
C GLY A 60 -6.50 1.66 -8.30
N LYS A 61 -7.50 1.36 -7.45
CA LYS A 61 -7.29 1.07 -6.02
C LYS A 61 -6.25 -0.03 -5.76
N THR A 62 -6.34 -1.15 -6.46
CA THR A 62 -5.38 -2.26 -6.34
C THR A 62 -4.00 -1.88 -6.87
N LEU A 63 -3.95 -1.12 -7.97
CA LEU A 63 -2.69 -0.61 -8.53
C LEU A 63 -1.98 0.30 -7.53
N LEU A 64 -2.74 1.18 -6.87
CA LEU A 64 -2.22 2.09 -5.86
C LEU A 64 -1.70 1.35 -4.61
N ALA A 65 -2.37 0.28 -4.17
CA ALA A 65 -1.86 -0.58 -3.10
C ALA A 65 -0.53 -1.25 -3.47
N LYS A 66 -0.40 -1.74 -4.72
CA LYS A 66 0.87 -2.29 -5.23
C LYS A 66 1.97 -1.23 -5.36
N ALA A 67 1.61 -0.01 -5.75
CA ALA A 67 2.51 1.12 -5.83
C ALA A 67 3.09 1.49 -4.47
N ILE A 68 2.27 1.54 -3.40
CA ILE A 68 2.76 1.78 -2.03
C ILE A 68 3.82 0.75 -1.63
N ALA A 69 3.57 -0.53 -1.90
CA ALA A 69 4.52 -1.60 -1.59
C ALA A 69 5.81 -1.49 -2.41
N GLY A 70 5.69 -1.19 -3.71
CA GLY A 70 6.84 -0.99 -4.61
C GLY A 70 7.68 0.22 -4.21
N GLU A 71 7.03 1.34 -3.88
CA GLU A 71 7.67 2.54 -3.33
C GLU A 71 8.39 2.25 -2.02
N ALA A 72 7.75 1.51 -1.11
CA ALA A 72 8.34 1.12 0.18
C ALA A 72 9.47 0.08 0.04
N GLY A 73 9.54 -0.64 -1.09
CA GLY A 73 10.45 -1.77 -1.27
C GLY A 73 10.11 -2.98 -0.40
N LEU A 74 8.82 -3.14 -0.06
CA LEU A 74 8.32 -4.21 0.81
C LEU A 74 7.57 -5.28 0.00
N PRO A 75 7.54 -6.54 0.48
CA PRO A 75 6.71 -7.57 -0.13
C PRO A 75 5.23 -7.19 -0.14
N PHE A 76 4.52 -7.57 -1.19
CA PHE A 76 3.08 -7.35 -1.32
C PHE A 76 2.32 -8.65 -1.13
N PHE A 77 1.42 -8.65 -0.16
CA PHE A 77 0.54 -9.77 0.15
C PHE A 77 -0.90 -9.39 -0.20
N ALA A 78 -1.54 -10.19 -1.05
CA ALA A 78 -2.93 -9.99 -1.42
C ALA A 78 -3.77 -11.21 -1.06
N ALA A 79 -4.97 -10.92 -0.55
CA ALA A 79 -6.03 -11.89 -0.33
C ALA A 79 -7.36 -11.23 -0.75
N SER A 80 -8.19 -11.99 -1.45
CA SER A 80 -9.57 -11.64 -1.77
C SER A 80 -10.47 -11.92 -0.57
N GLY A 81 -11.54 -11.15 -0.40
CA GLY A 81 -12.55 -11.44 0.62
C GLY A 81 -13.14 -12.85 0.49
N THR A 82 -13.22 -13.37 -0.74
CA THR A 82 -13.65 -14.75 -1.02
C THR A 82 -12.69 -15.81 -0.48
N ASP A 83 -11.42 -15.48 -0.25
CA ASP A 83 -10.44 -16.44 0.28
C ASP A 83 -10.65 -16.72 1.78
N PHE A 84 -11.48 -15.91 2.44
CA PHE A 84 -11.79 -16.03 3.87
C PHE A 84 -13.18 -16.62 4.15
N VAL A 85 -13.97 -16.88 3.11
CA VAL A 85 -15.31 -17.45 3.23
C VAL A 85 -15.24 -18.92 2.82
N GLU A 86 -15.03 -19.78 3.82
CA GLU A 86 -15.36 -21.21 3.81
C GLU A 86 -16.45 -21.46 4.85
#